data_AF-A0A8H4PY33-F1
#
_entry.id   AF-A0A8H4PY33-F1
#
_cell.length_a   1.000
_cell.length_b   1.000
_cell.length_c   1.000
_cell.angle_alpha   90.00
_cell.angle_beta   90.00
_cell.angle_gamma   90.00
#
_symmetry.space_group_name_H-M   'P 1'
#
loop_
_entity.id
_entity.type
_entity.pdbx_description
1 polymer ?
#
loop_
_entity_poly.entity_id
_entity_poly.type
_entity_poly.pdbx_seq_one_letter_code
_entity_poly.pdbx_strand_id
1 'polypeptide(L)'
;MARHIRSEDRTVNAEHYPRLTYPEVYILDGGYSSFFAEHRGRCFPPEYVEMSDEKHQRTCEREMGRLKTRKGLGRAQTFAFGQRGEPRVNNSPTGHSRPTSRLASMTSLGHAPVPGERSPARRMASY
;
A
#
# COMPACT_ATOMS: atom_id res chain seq x y z
N MET A 1 -8.59 -3.08 10.33
CA MET A 1 -9.80 -3.67 10.96
C MET A 1 -10.66 -2.62 11.65
N ALA A 2 -10.16 -1.90 12.68
CA ALA A 2 -10.93 -0.91 13.43
C ALA A 2 -11.68 0.13 12.55
N ARG A 3 -10.98 0.72 11.57
CA ARG A 3 -11.60 1.65 10.59
C ARG A 3 -12.73 1.02 9.78
N HIS A 4 -12.57 -0.23 9.37
CA HIS A 4 -13.59 -0.94 8.59
C HIS A 4 -14.83 -1.20 9.44
N ILE A 5 -14.67 -1.75 10.64
CA ILE A 5 -15.79 -1.97 11.58
C ILE A 5 -16.53 -0.65 11.86
N ARG A 6 -15.80 0.44 12.12
CA ARG A 6 -16.41 1.75 12.35
C ARG A 6 -17.16 2.27 11.12
N SER A 7 -16.65 2.03 9.92
CA SER A 7 -17.32 2.39 8.66
C SER A 7 -18.64 1.63 8.52
N GLU A 8 -18.61 0.30 8.72
CA GLU A 8 -19.82 -0.53 8.65
C GLU A 8 -20.84 -0.15 9.72
N ASP A 9 -20.42 0.08 10.97
CA ASP A 9 -21.31 0.50 12.07
C ASP A 9 -22.00 1.84 11.78
N ARG A 10 -21.29 2.75 11.09
CA ARG A 10 -21.86 4.03 10.63
C ARG A 10 -22.83 3.84 9.46
N THR A 11 -22.56 2.93 8.54
CA THR A 11 -23.48 2.60 7.44
C THR A 11 -24.79 2.01 7.98
N VAL A 12 -24.69 1.06 8.90
CA VAL A 12 -25.87 0.41 9.51
C VAL A 12 -26.71 1.40 10.32
N ASN A 13 -26.05 2.33 11.02
CA ASN A 13 -26.73 3.35 11.84
C ASN A 13 -26.93 4.69 11.12
N ALA A 14 -26.92 4.73 9.79
CA ALA A 14 -27.00 5.98 9.02
C ALA A 14 -28.25 6.81 9.37
N GLU A 15 -29.41 6.18 9.47
CA GLU A 15 -30.70 6.82 9.82
C GLU A 15 -30.77 7.33 11.27
N HIS A 16 -29.89 6.85 12.14
CA HIS A 16 -29.88 7.16 13.58
C HIS A 16 -28.61 7.89 14.01
N TYR A 17 -27.95 8.60 13.09
CA TYR A 17 -26.76 9.38 13.42
C TYR A 17 -27.05 10.35 14.58
N PRO A 18 -26.19 10.45 15.63
CA PRO A 18 -24.81 9.96 15.72
C PRO A 18 -24.63 8.60 16.41
N ARG A 19 -25.68 7.79 16.58
CA ARG A 19 -25.62 6.49 17.29
C ARG A 19 -24.52 5.57 16.74
N LEU A 20 -23.90 4.83 17.64
CA LEU A 20 -22.93 3.76 17.37
C LEU A 20 -23.29 2.52 18.18
N THR A 21 -23.11 1.33 17.59
CA THR A 21 -23.21 0.06 18.32
C THR A 21 -21.94 -0.17 19.14
N TYR A 22 -20.79 0.20 18.57
CA TYR A 22 -19.47 0.10 19.23
C TYR A 22 -18.86 1.51 19.37
N PRO A 23 -19.31 2.29 20.38
CA PRO A 23 -18.89 3.67 20.56
C PRO A 23 -17.39 3.79 20.83
N GLU A 24 -16.86 2.92 21.67
CA GLU A 24 -15.45 2.88 22.04
C GLU A 24 -14.75 1.69 21.41
N VAL A 25 -13.69 1.95 20.65
CA VAL A 25 -12.87 0.92 19.99
C VAL A 25 -11.42 1.32 20.14
N TYR A 26 -10.60 0.41 20.65
CA TYR A 26 -9.19 0.63 20.95
C TYR A 26 -8.30 -0.28 20.10
N ILE A 27 -7.03 0.12 19.97
CA ILE A 27 -5.99 -0.68 19.33
C ILE A 27 -4.97 -1.02 20.42
N LEU A 28 -4.61 -2.29 20.51
CA LEU A 28 -3.54 -2.74 21.39
C LEU A 28 -2.19 -2.34 20.78
N ASP A 29 -1.48 -1.44 21.45
CA ASP A 29 -0.15 -1.03 21.02
C ASP A 29 0.86 -2.18 21.19
N GLY A 30 1.79 -2.31 20.26
CA GLY A 30 2.71 -3.46 20.18
C GLY A 30 2.07 -4.82 19.82
N GLY A 31 0.73 -4.87 19.71
CA GLY A 31 -0.02 -6.06 19.30
C GLY A 31 0.12 -7.26 20.25
N TYR A 32 -0.24 -8.44 19.74
CA TYR A 32 -0.18 -9.67 20.54
C TYR A 32 1.25 -10.08 20.91
N SER A 33 2.26 -9.71 20.11
CA SER A 33 3.67 -10.00 20.40
C SER A 33 4.13 -9.37 21.72
N SER A 34 3.93 -8.06 21.89
CA SER A 34 4.32 -7.35 23.11
C SER A 34 3.49 -7.80 24.30
N PHE A 35 2.19 -7.98 24.09
CA PHE A 35 1.30 -8.46 25.13
C PHE A 35 1.68 -9.86 25.64
N PHE A 36 2.02 -10.78 24.74
CA PHE A 36 2.44 -12.13 25.11
C PHE A 36 3.75 -12.12 25.90
N ALA A 37 4.71 -11.28 25.51
CA ALA A 37 6.00 -11.15 26.20
C ALA A 37 5.83 -10.69 27.65
N GLU A 38 4.94 -9.73 27.90
CA GLU A 38 4.73 -9.15 29.24
C GLU A 38 3.69 -9.90 30.08
N HIS A 39 2.66 -10.48 29.44
CA HIS A 39 1.45 -10.99 30.10
C HIS A 39 1.10 -12.42 29.68
N ARG A 40 2.10 -13.31 29.57
CA ARG A 40 1.90 -14.71 29.16
C ARG A 40 0.83 -15.46 29.96
N GLY A 41 0.71 -15.20 31.25
CA GLY A 41 -0.29 -15.83 32.12
C GLY A 41 -1.76 -15.48 31.78
N ARG A 42 -1.97 -14.46 30.93
CA ARG A 42 -3.31 -14.06 30.45
C ARG A 42 -3.63 -14.60 29.05
N CYS A 43 -2.75 -15.41 28.47
CA CYS A 43 -2.91 -15.98 27.13
C CYS A 43 -3.36 -17.44 27.21
N PHE A 44 -4.27 -17.87 26.33
CA PHE A 44 -4.75 -19.26 26.29
C PHE A 44 -4.91 -19.78 24.85
N PRO A 45 -4.20 -20.85 24.46
CA PRO A 45 -3.08 -21.47 25.19
C PRO A 45 -1.93 -20.46 25.40
N PRO A 46 -1.00 -20.68 26.37
CA PRO A 46 0.11 -19.77 26.63
C PRO A 46 1.22 -19.93 25.57
N GLU A 47 0.85 -19.75 24.31
CA GLU A 47 1.68 -19.89 23.12
C GLU A 47 1.55 -18.65 22.22
N TYR A 48 2.64 -18.36 21.51
CA TYR A 48 2.69 -17.34 20.48
C TYR A 48 3.28 -17.95 19.21
N VAL A 49 2.50 -17.87 18.13
CA VAL A 49 2.91 -18.29 16.79
C VAL A 49 3.00 -17.06 15.92
N GLU A 50 4.18 -16.81 15.39
CA GLU A 50 4.42 -15.69 14.48
C GLU A 50 3.83 -15.95 13.10
N MET A 51 3.52 -14.87 12.37
CA MET A 51 3.04 -14.98 10.99
C MET A 51 4.10 -15.59 10.05
N SER A 52 5.38 -15.47 10.41
CA SER A 52 6.55 -15.99 9.69
C SER A 52 6.97 -17.40 10.10
N ASP A 53 6.21 -18.10 10.94
CA ASP A 53 6.55 -19.46 11.37
C ASP A 53 6.68 -20.42 10.16
N GLU A 54 7.83 -21.08 10.06
CA GLU A 54 8.19 -22.01 8.99
C GLU A 54 7.17 -23.14 8.83
N LYS A 55 6.60 -23.61 9.95
CA LYS A 55 5.59 -24.69 9.95
C LYS A 55 4.31 -24.28 9.21
N HIS A 56 4.04 -22.98 9.13
CA HIS A 56 2.79 -22.42 8.59
C HIS A 56 2.97 -21.70 7.25
N GLN A 57 4.17 -21.68 6.67
CA GLN A 57 4.50 -20.93 5.46
C GLN A 57 3.53 -21.22 4.29
N ARG A 58 3.25 -22.50 4.01
CA ARG A 58 2.33 -22.90 2.91
C ARG A 58 0.91 -22.36 3.09
N THR A 59 0.44 -22.30 4.33
CA THR A 59 -0.89 -21.74 4.64
C THR A 59 -0.88 -20.23 4.48
N CYS A 60 0.16 -19.56 4.96
CA CYS A 60 0.34 -18.11 4.76
C CYS A 60 0.34 -17.74 3.27
N GLU A 61 1.12 -18.43 2.44
CA GLU A 61 1.19 -18.20 0.99
C GLU A 61 -0.16 -18.39 0.31
N ARG A 62 -0.88 -19.46 0.64
CA ARG A 62 -2.22 -19.74 0.09
C ARG A 62 -3.22 -18.64 0.44
N GLU A 63 -3.31 -18.24 1.70
CA GLU A 63 -4.27 -17.23 2.16
C GLU A 63 -3.93 -15.83 1.61
N MET A 64 -2.64 -15.47 1.55
CA MET A 64 -2.20 -14.23 0.92
C MET A 64 -2.47 -14.23 -0.60
N GLY A 65 -2.43 -15.39 -1.26
CA GLY A 65 -2.85 -15.55 -2.66
C GLY A 65 -4.30 -15.11 -2.89
N ARG A 66 -5.22 -15.44 -1.97
CA ARG A 66 -6.65 -15.06 -2.05
C ARG A 66 -6.87 -13.55 -1.91
N LEU A 67 -5.97 -12.86 -1.21
CA LEU A 67 -6.01 -11.40 -1.10
C LEU A 67 -5.53 -10.74 -2.41
N LYS A 68 -4.50 -11.30 -3.05
CA LYS A 68 -3.93 -10.78 -4.30
C LYS A 68 -4.85 -10.95 -5.51
N THR A 69 -5.72 -11.95 -5.52
CA THR A 69 -6.70 -12.15 -6.59
C THR A 69 -7.82 -11.10 -6.57
N ARG A 70 -8.03 -10.41 -5.45
CA ARG A 70 -8.85 -9.19 -5.43
C ARG A 70 -8.06 -8.09 -6.14
N LYS A 71 -8.46 -7.75 -7.38
CA LYS A 71 -7.91 -6.61 -8.13
C LYS A 71 -7.87 -5.38 -7.23
N GLY A 72 -6.69 -4.79 -6.98
CA GLY A 72 -6.61 -3.44 -6.41
C GLY A 72 -5.55 -3.14 -5.34
N LEU A 73 -4.55 -3.99 -5.07
CA LEU A 73 -3.39 -3.55 -4.27
C LEU A 73 -2.30 -2.87 -5.13
N GLY A 74 -2.69 -2.33 -6.28
CA GLY A 74 -1.81 -1.51 -7.10
C GLY A 74 -1.48 -0.23 -6.37
N ARG A 75 -0.19 0.10 -6.30
CA ARG A 75 0.26 1.40 -5.80
C ARG A 75 -0.39 2.48 -6.67
N ALA A 76 -1.08 3.45 -6.05
CA ALA A 76 -1.66 4.57 -6.77
C ALA A 76 -0.58 5.28 -7.59
N GLN A 77 -0.83 5.45 -8.89
CA GLN A 77 0.04 6.24 -9.77
C GLN A 77 -0.21 7.72 -9.46
N THR A 78 0.53 8.28 -8.52
CA THR A 78 0.51 9.71 -8.29
C THR A 78 1.28 10.38 -9.42
N PHE A 79 0.57 11.11 -10.28
CA PHE A 79 1.18 11.98 -11.29
C PHE A 79 1.88 13.13 -10.57
N ALA A 80 3.16 12.95 -10.20
CA ALA A 80 4.01 14.06 -9.81
C ALA A 80 4.33 14.87 -11.08
N PHE A 81 3.87 16.11 -11.12
CA PHE A 81 4.09 17.04 -12.23
C PHE A 81 5.60 17.32 -12.36
N GLY A 82 6.25 16.82 -13.42
CA GLY A 82 7.68 17.09 -13.69
C GLY A 82 8.51 15.98 -14.38
N GLN A 83 7.97 14.78 -14.61
CA GLN A 83 8.69 13.73 -15.36
C GLN A 83 8.51 13.90 -16.89
N ARG A 84 9.17 14.90 -17.46
CA ARG A 84 9.40 15.01 -18.90
C ARG A 84 10.90 15.17 -19.11
N GLY A 85 11.54 14.10 -19.59
CA GLY A 85 12.97 14.04 -19.89
C GLY A 85 13.71 13.08 -18.96
N GLU A 86 14.47 12.18 -19.55
CA GLU A 86 15.29 11.09 -18.97
C GLU A 86 14.63 9.71 -18.92
N PRO A 87 15.21 8.69 -19.60
CA PRO A 87 14.82 7.29 -19.45
C PRO A 87 15.27 6.83 -18.06
N ARG A 88 14.37 6.95 -17.09
CA ARG A 88 14.65 6.56 -15.71
C ARG A 88 14.77 5.04 -15.61
N VAL A 89 15.99 4.60 -15.33
CA VAL A 89 16.29 3.34 -14.66
C VAL A 89 15.29 3.08 -13.53
N ASN A 90 14.78 1.85 -13.45
CA ASN A 90 13.90 1.36 -12.39
C ASN A 90 14.64 1.33 -11.03
N ASN A 91 14.90 2.50 -10.45
CA ASN A 91 15.44 2.61 -9.11
C ASN A 91 14.27 2.80 -8.15
N SER A 92 13.69 1.67 -7.73
CA SER A 92 12.87 1.65 -6.53
C SER A 92 13.78 1.96 -5.33
N PRO A 93 13.41 2.88 -4.41
CA PRO A 93 14.21 3.16 -3.20
C PRO A 93 14.26 1.97 -2.22
N THR A 94 13.54 0.89 -2.52
CA THR A 94 13.58 -0.40 -1.83
C THR A 94 13.96 -1.57 -2.74
N GLY A 95 14.36 -1.32 -4.00
CA GLY A 95 14.74 -2.36 -4.96
C GLY A 95 16.21 -2.75 -4.87
N HIS A 96 16.50 -4.05 -4.92
CA HIS A 96 17.87 -4.55 -4.95
C HIS A 96 18.58 -4.14 -6.25
N SER A 97 19.77 -3.55 -6.13
CA SER A 97 20.62 -3.13 -7.25
C SER A 97 21.22 -4.36 -7.93
N ARG A 98 20.90 -4.58 -9.21
CA ARG A 98 21.53 -5.64 -10.02
C ARG A 98 22.75 -5.07 -10.76
N PRO A 99 23.92 -5.72 -10.74
CA PRO A 99 25.12 -5.16 -11.36
C PRO A 99 25.06 -5.24 -12.90
N THR A 100 25.62 -4.20 -13.49
CA THR A 100 25.67 -3.88 -14.91
C THR A 100 26.64 -4.79 -15.66
N SER A 101 26.26 -5.31 -16.82
CA SER A 101 27.28 -5.66 -17.82
C SER A 101 26.72 -5.62 -19.25
N ARG A 102 27.52 -5.00 -20.13
CA ARG A 102 27.64 -5.18 -21.59
C ARG A 102 26.93 -4.17 -22.52
N LEU A 103 27.61 -3.05 -22.70
CA LEU A 103 28.24 -2.57 -23.96
C LEU A 103 27.43 -2.60 -25.29
N ALA A 104 27.01 -1.41 -25.69
CA ALA A 104 27.05 -0.73 -27.01
C ALA A 104 26.81 -1.48 -28.34
N SER A 105 25.88 -0.96 -29.15
CA SER A 105 26.09 -0.59 -30.58
C SER A 105 24.93 0.31 -31.08
N MET A 106 25.18 1.59 -31.43
CA MET A 106 25.20 2.18 -32.80
C MET A 106 23.84 2.04 -33.54
N THR A 107 23.07 3.09 -33.89
CA THR A 107 23.34 4.08 -34.96
C THR A 107 22.40 5.31 -34.90
N SER A 108 22.76 6.31 -35.72
CA SER A 108 22.40 7.73 -35.79
C SER A 108 21.06 8.13 -36.46
N LEU A 109 20.78 9.44 -36.40
CA LEU A 109 19.86 10.31 -37.18
C LEU A 109 18.55 10.60 -36.44
N GLY A 110 18.07 11.83 -36.21
CA GLY A 110 18.45 13.18 -36.63
C GLY A 110 17.21 14.10 -36.47
N HIS A 111 17.44 15.42 -36.33
CA HIS A 111 16.50 16.56 -36.40
C HIS A 111 15.58 16.90 -35.20
N ALA A 112 15.88 18.06 -34.59
CA ALA A 112 14.92 18.96 -33.94
C ALA A 112 14.47 20.04 -34.96
N PRO A 113 13.31 20.72 -34.79
CA PRO A 113 13.36 22.02 -34.08
C PRO A 113 12.07 22.51 -33.36
N VAL A 114 12.31 23.35 -32.34
CA VAL A 114 11.61 24.56 -31.80
C VAL A 114 10.22 24.55 -31.10
N PRO A 115 9.98 25.47 -30.13
CA PRO A 115 8.93 25.40 -29.11
C PRO A 115 7.73 26.31 -29.40
N GLY A 116 6.52 25.82 -29.11
CA GLY A 116 5.25 26.56 -29.24
C GLY A 116 4.58 26.82 -27.89
N GLU A 117 4.03 28.03 -27.77
CA GLU A 117 3.60 28.76 -26.58
C GLU A 117 2.63 28.08 -25.60
N ARG A 118 2.78 28.49 -24.32
CA ARG A 118 1.90 28.15 -23.20
C ARG A 118 0.62 28.99 -23.25
N SER A 119 -0.52 28.34 -23.03
CA SER A 119 -1.72 29.00 -22.48
C SER A 119 -2.24 28.18 -21.29
N PRO A 120 -2.49 28.79 -20.11
CA PRO A 120 -3.03 28.05 -18.98
C PRO A 120 -4.55 27.88 -19.12
N ALA A 121 -5.00 26.63 -19.16
CA ALA A 121 -6.43 26.29 -19.07
C ALA A 121 -6.96 26.60 -17.67
N ARG A 122 -7.96 27.50 -17.58
CA ARG A 122 -8.74 27.74 -16.36
C ARG A 122 -9.53 26.48 -16.01
N ARG A 123 -9.36 25.95 -14.79
CA ARG A 123 -10.26 24.94 -14.21
C ARG A 123 -11.43 25.64 -13.55
N MET A 124 -12.65 25.33 -13.99
CA MET A 124 -13.87 25.59 -13.22
C MET A 124 -14.12 24.40 -12.29
N ALA A 125 -14.30 24.67 -11.00
CA ALA A 125 -14.78 23.70 -10.04
C ALA A 125 -16.31 23.82 -9.95
N SER A 126 -17.03 22.72 -10.07
CA SER A 126 -18.44 22.62 -9.67
C SER A 126 -18.52 21.98 -8.28
N TYR A 127 -19.37 22.56 -7.44
CA TYR A 127 -19.73 22.11 -6.09
C TYR A 127 -20.44 20.76 -6.10
#